data_AF-A0A382W2A9-F1
#
_entry.id   AF-A0A382W2A9-F1
#
_cell.length_a   1.000
_cell.length_b   1.000
_cell.length_c   1.000
_cell.angle_alpha   90.00
_cell.angle_beta   90.00
_cell.angle_gamma   90.00
#
_symmetry.space_group_name_H-M   'P 1'
#
loop_
_entity.id
_entity.type
_entity.pdbx_description
1 polymer ?
#
loop_
_entity_poly.entity_id
_entity_poly.type
_entity_poly.pdbx_seq_one_letter_code
_entity_poly.pdbx_strand_id
1 'polypeptide(L)'
;MANSSSVGFGIKPIKMYGNGYENMGLGEYPVAASSSAIYFQDLVCQAATGYVVVGIAGTENIIGSLNGVFYTDPTTSKPTWRNYYDGNAATDIQALVNDSPLQQYDVRSNNSSASAQTDVGLTADIAYAVGVTPNWVSRATLDD
;
A
#
# COMPACT_ATOMS: atom_id res chain seq x y z
N MET A 1 -9.07 2.66 -25.76
CA MET A 1 -7.60 2.50 -25.90
C MET A 1 -7.27 1.04 -25.64
N ALA A 2 -6.60 0.34 -26.55
CA ALA A 2 -6.39 -1.11 -26.46
C ALA A 2 -5.42 -1.57 -25.34
N ASN A 3 -4.92 -0.63 -24.52
CA ASN A 3 -4.04 -0.90 -23.38
C ASN A 3 -4.42 -0.13 -22.11
N SER A 4 -5.69 0.25 -21.94
CA SER A 4 -6.18 0.79 -20.67
C SER A 4 -6.66 -0.37 -19.80
N SER A 5 -5.80 -0.91 -18.94
CA SER A 5 -6.21 -1.88 -17.90
C SER A 5 -7.23 -1.20 -16.99
N SER A 6 -8.42 -1.80 -16.79
CA SER A 6 -9.43 -1.29 -15.84
C SER A 6 -9.12 -1.65 -14.38
N VAL A 7 -8.02 -2.34 -14.13
CA VAL A 7 -7.66 -2.87 -12.81
C VAL A 7 -6.78 -1.87 -12.08
N GLY A 8 -7.13 -1.54 -10.84
CA GLY A 8 -6.29 -0.74 -9.93
C GLY A 8 -5.00 -1.48 -9.56
N PHE A 9 -4.05 -0.73 -9.02
CA PHE A 9 -2.74 -1.25 -8.61
C PHE A 9 -2.27 -0.70 -7.26
N GLY A 10 -3.17 -0.05 -6.50
CA GLY A 10 -2.81 0.66 -5.28
C GLY A 10 -2.01 1.92 -5.56
N ILE A 11 -1.19 2.32 -4.59
CA ILE A 11 -0.32 3.50 -4.67
C ILE A 11 1.11 3.08 -4.99
N LYS A 12 1.51 3.25 -6.25
CA LYS A 12 2.82 2.84 -6.74
C LYS A 12 3.85 3.94 -6.53
N PRO A 13 4.90 3.74 -5.72
CA PRO A 13 5.98 4.72 -5.62
C PRO A 13 6.69 4.88 -6.97
N ILE A 14 6.81 6.12 -7.48
CA ILE A 14 7.43 6.39 -8.80
C ILE A 14 8.78 7.09 -8.72
N LYS A 15 8.92 8.06 -7.82
CA LYS A 15 10.12 8.88 -7.60
C LYS A 15 9.92 9.79 -6.39
N MET A 16 10.97 10.37 -5.89
CA MET A 16 11.03 11.45 -4.93
C MET A 16 10.76 12.79 -5.64
N TYR A 17 10.14 13.68 -4.90
CA TYR A 17 9.90 15.05 -5.30
C TYR A 17 11.21 15.85 -5.27
N GLY A 18 11.48 16.57 -6.37
CA GLY A 18 12.64 17.43 -6.51
C GLY A 18 13.84 16.74 -7.16
N ASN A 19 15.03 17.35 -7.00
CA ASN A 19 16.29 16.91 -7.63
C ASN A 19 17.27 16.32 -6.59
N GLY A 20 16.75 15.84 -5.46
CA GLY A 20 17.53 15.25 -4.38
C GLY A 20 17.99 13.81 -4.68
N TYR A 21 18.85 13.27 -3.82
CA TYR A 21 19.24 11.86 -3.88
C TYR A 21 18.13 10.98 -3.28
N GLU A 22 17.73 9.94 -4.02
CA GLU A 22 16.79 8.93 -3.54
C GLU A 22 17.52 7.74 -2.95
N ASN A 23 17.46 7.61 -1.63
CA ASN A 23 18.07 6.47 -0.94
C ASN A 23 17.23 5.18 -1.06
N MET A 24 15.96 5.27 -1.48
CA MET A 24 15.02 4.14 -1.53
C MET A 24 14.93 3.36 -0.20
N GLY A 25 15.11 4.07 0.92
CA GLY A 25 14.93 3.49 2.25
C GLY A 25 13.46 3.11 2.48
N LEU A 26 13.24 2.03 3.23
CA LEU A 26 11.92 1.57 3.66
C LEU A 26 11.84 1.70 5.18
N GLY A 27 10.74 2.26 5.67
CA GLY A 27 10.40 2.22 7.09
C GLY A 27 9.92 0.83 7.51
N GLU A 28 10.24 0.41 8.73
CA GLU A 28 9.81 -0.85 9.32
C GLU A 28 8.72 -0.59 10.36
N TYR A 29 7.57 -1.25 10.22
CA TYR A 29 6.42 -1.05 11.08
C TYR A 29 5.81 -2.37 11.53
N PRO A 30 5.46 -2.54 12.83
CA PRO A 30 4.89 -3.79 13.30
C PRO A 30 3.46 -4.00 12.79
N VAL A 31 3.14 -5.23 12.43
CA VAL A 31 1.77 -5.67 12.08
C VAL A 31 1.25 -6.60 13.17
N ALA A 32 -0.02 -6.44 13.55
CA ALA A 32 -0.63 -7.32 14.53
C ALA A 32 -0.86 -8.72 13.96
N ALA A 33 -0.61 -9.76 14.77
CA ALA A 33 -0.89 -11.14 14.38
C ALA A 33 -2.37 -11.31 14.00
N SER A 34 -2.63 -12.05 12.92
CA SER A 34 -3.97 -12.31 12.38
C SER A 34 -4.81 -11.06 12.10
N SER A 35 -4.19 -9.92 11.78
CA SER A 35 -4.91 -8.74 11.32
C SER A 35 -5.41 -8.90 9.88
N SER A 36 -6.17 -7.91 9.39
CA SER A 36 -6.56 -7.84 7.99
C SER A 36 -5.34 -7.91 7.06
N ALA A 37 -5.52 -8.56 5.91
CA ALA A 37 -4.50 -8.63 4.87
C ALA A 37 -4.09 -7.24 4.37
N ILE A 38 -2.83 -7.11 3.95
CA ILE A 38 -2.28 -5.90 3.36
C ILE A 38 -1.55 -6.33 2.08
N TYR A 39 -2.03 -5.88 0.93
CA TYR A 39 -1.54 -6.30 -0.38
C TYR A 39 -0.38 -5.42 -0.86
N PHE A 40 0.38 -5.90 -1.83
CA PHE A 40 1.48 -5.13 -2.40
C PHE A 40 0.95 -3.82 -2.97
N GLN A 41 1.56 -2.69 -2.59
CA GLN A 41 1.13 -1.32 -2.91
C GLN A 41 -0.21 -0.87 -2.31
N ASP A 42 -0.78 -1.60 -1.36
CA ASP A 42 -1.88 -1.05 -0.55
C ASP A 42 -1.39 0.19 0.23
N LEU A 43 -2.32 1.10 0.49
CA LEU A 43 -2.13 2.14 1.49
C LEU A 43 -1.93 1.48 2.85
N VAL A 44 -0.96 1.98 3.60
CA VAL A 44 -0.67 1.54 4.97
C VAL A 44 -0.93 2.72 5.91
N CYS A 45 -1.73 2.48 6.93
CA CYS A 45 -2.13 3.49 7.91
C CYS A 45 -1.66 3.10 9.32
N GLN A 46 -1.31 4.10 10.12
CA GLN A 46 -0.99 3.90 11.53
C GLN A 46 -2.30 3.76 12.34
N ALA A 47 -2.53 2.61 12.97
CA ALA A 47 -3.64 2.46 13.91
C ALA A 47 -3.26 2.95 15.31
N ALA A 48 -4.27 3.38 16.08
CA ALA A 48 -4.12 3.79 17.48
C ALA A 48 -3.61 2.66 18.41
N THR A 49 -3.71 1.40 17.96
CA THR A 49 -3.16 0.24 18.67
C THR A 49 -1.63 0.14 18.59
N GLY A 50 -0.97 1.01 17.82
CA GLY A 50 0.47 0.98 17.62
C GLY A 50 0.94 0.10 16.47
N TYR A 51 0.04 -0.64 15.83
CA TYR A 51 0.31 -1.47 14.65
C TYR A 51 -0.14 -0.79 13.37
N VAL A 52 0.44 -1.18 12.24
CA VAL A 52 -0.04 -0.73 10.93
C VAL A 52 -1.14 -1.63 10.40
N VAL A 53 -2.06 -1.02 9.64
CA VAL A 53 -3.21 -1.66 9.02
C VAL A 53 -3.34 -1.21 7.57
N VAL A 54 -4.11 -1.95 6.76
CA VAL A 54 -4.48 -1.53 5.42
C VAL A 54 -5.35 -0.27 5.47
N GLY A 55 -5.06 0.69 4.59
CA GLY A 55 -5.89 1.86 4.34
C GLY A 55 -7.09 1.52 3.47
N ILE A 56 -8.26 1.97 3.89
CA ILE A 56 -9.54 1.81 3.19
C ILE A 56 -10.26 3.16 3.11
N ALA A 57 -11.42 3.22 2.47
CA ALA A 57 -12.21 4.46 2.42
C ALA A 57 -12.42 5.05 3.82
N GLY A 58 -12.12 6.33 3.97
CA GLY A 58 -12.21 7.08 5.23
C GLY A 58 -11.09 6.80 6.24
N THR A 59 -10.05 6.04 5.90
CA THR A 59 -8.89 5.90 6.80
C THR A 59 -8.02 7.14 6.79
N GLU A 60 -7.54 7.50 7.98
CA GLU A 60 -6.62 8.61 8.20
C GLU A 60 -5.21 8.10 8.56
N ASN A 61 -4.27 9.01 8.82
CA ASN A 61 -2.90 8.69 9.25
C ASN A 61 -2.16 7.74 8.30
N ILE A 62 -2.28 8.01 6.99
CA ILE A 62 -1.59 7.27 5.94
C ILE A 62 -0.08 7.50 6.10
N ILE A 63 0.67 6.40 6.12
CA ILE A 63 2.13 6.39 6.19
C ILE A 63 2.71 6.31 4.77
N GLY A 64 2.17 5.42 3.93
CA GLY A 64 2.73 5.14 2.62
C GLY A 64 2.22 3.85 2.00
N SER A 65 3.01 3.28 1.08
CA SER A 65 2.66 2.04 0.35
C SER A 65 3.40 0.83 0.87
N LEU A 66 2.74 -0.33 0.96
CA LEU A 66 3.40 -1.59 1.32
C LEU A 66 4.36 -2.05 0.21
N ASN A 67 5.63 -2.25 0.55
CA ASN A 67 6.61 -2.93 -0.31
C ASN A 67 6.70 -4.44 -0.02
N GLY A 68 6.49 -4.84 1.23
CA GLY A 68 6.41 -6.24 1.64
C GLY A 68 6.39 -6.41 3.15
N VAL A 69 6.37 -7.65 3.62
CA VAL A 69 6.47 -8.00 5.04
C VAL A 69 7.58 -9.03 5.26
N PHE A 70 8.20 -8.95 6.43
CA PHE A 70 9.15 -9.92 6.93
C PHE A 70 8.65 -10.48 8.27
N TYR A 71 8.71 -11.80 8.44
CA TYR A 71 8.27 -12.48 9.66
C TYR A 71 8.88 -13.87 9.77
N THR A 72 8.82 -14.49 10.94
CA THR A 72 9.13 -15.91 11.10
C THR A 72 7.89 -16.75 10.83
N ASP A 73 7.90 -17.55 9.77
CA ASP A 73 6.75 -18.38 9.40
C ASP A 73 6.46 -19.41 10.51
N PRO A 74 5.27 -19.41 11.12
CA PRO A 74 4.96 -20.26 12.27
C PRO A 74 4.88 -21.75 11.90
N THR A 75 4.71 -22.08 10.62
CA THR A 75 4.64 -23.48 10.15
C THR A 75 6.03 -24.04 9.86
N THR A 76 6.95 -23.23 9.33
CA THR A 76 8.29 -23.68 8.92
C THR A 76 9.41 -23.24 9.86
N SER A 77 9.12 -22.32 10.78
CA SER A 77 10.09 -21.67 11.68
C SER A 77 11.24 -20.98 10.94
N LYS A 78 11.00 -20.49 9.72
CA LYS A 78 12.01 -19.81 8.90
C LYS A 78 11.68 -18.34 8.72
N PRO A 79 12.69 -17.44 8.77
CA PRO A 79 12.54 -16.07 8.33
C PRO A 79 12.04 -16.04 6.88
N THR A 80 10.95 -15.32 6.67
CA THR A 80 10.20 -15.32 5.42
C THR A 80 9.90 -13.89 5.01
N TRP A 81 10.23 -13.59 3.76
CA TRP A 81 9.77 -12.37 3.11
C TRP A 81 8.58 -12.68 2.20
N ARG A 82 7.57 -11.81 2.20
CA ARG A 82 6.47 -11.82 1.22
C ARG A 82 6.18 -10.40 0.75
N ASN A 83 5.66 -10.26 -0.47
CA ASN A 83 5.24 -8.96 -1.00
C ASN A 83 3.88 -8.49 -0.44
N TYR A 84 3.18 -9.32 0.32
CA TYR A 84 1.90 -9.04 0.95
C TYR A 84 1.82 -9.71 2.32
N TYR A 85 0.96 -9.19 3.18
CA TYR A 85 0.52 -9.84 4.40
C TYR A 85 -0.83 -10.52 4.19
N ASP A 86 -0.93 -11.77 4.63
CA ASP A 86 -2.06 -12.66 4.38
C ASP A 86 -2.91 -12.96 5.62
N GLY A 87 -2.68 -12.26 6.74
CA GLY A 87 -3.40 -12.52 7.99
C GLY A 87 -2.82 -13.68 8.80
N ASN A 88 -1.56 -14.06 8.59
CA ASN A 88 -0.93 -15.13 9.34
C ASN A 88 -0.75 -14.80 10.84
N ALA A 89 -0.50 -15.85 11.64
CA ALA A 89 -0.40 -15.78 13.09
C ALA A 89 1.03 -15.55 13.62
N ALA A 90 1.98 -15.14 12.77
CA ALA A 90 3.30 -14.73 13.24
C ALA A 90 3.16 -13.50 14.15
N THR A 91 4.04 -13.37 15.14
CA THR A 91 3.97 -12.30 16.16
C THR A 91 5.08 -11.26 16.01
N ASP A 92 6.02 -11.51 15.10
CA ASP A 92 7.21 -10.70 14.81
C ASP A 92 7.13 -10.02 13.43
N ILE A 93 5.92 -9.82 12.91
CA ILE A 93 5.70 -9.28 11.56
C ILE A 93 6.14 -7.82 11.48
N GLN A 94 7.02 -7.53 10.52
CA GLN A 94 7.42 -6.17 10.15
C GLN A 94 7.00 -5.87 8.72
N ALA A 95 6.19 -4.83 8.53
CA ALA A 95 5.87 -4.26 7.24
C ALA A 95 6.96 -3.28 6.81
N LEU A 96 7.44 -3.47 5.59
CA LEU A 96 8.37 -2.58 4.90
C LEU A 96 7.54 -1.61 4.05
N VAL A 97 7.55 -0.33 4.41
CA VAL A 97 6.68 0.69 3.81
C VAL A 97 7.52 1.75 3.13
N ASN A 98 7.12 2.16 1.93
CA ASN A 98 7.64 3.38 1.31
C ASN A 98 6.98 4.58 2.01
N ASP A 99 7.66 5.15 3.00
CA ASP A 99 7.14 6.14 3.96
C ASP A 99 7.78 7.54 3.81
N SER A 100 8.64 7.72 2.81
CA SER A 100 9.30 9.00 2.57
C SER A 100 8.25 10.09 2.30
N PRO A 101 8.23 11.20 3.08
CA PRO A 101 7.26 12.29 2.89
C PRO A 101 7.39 13.00 1.52
N LEU A 102 8.53 12.83 0.85
CA LEU A 102 8.79 13.39 -0.46
C LEU A 102 8.52 12.39 -1.59
N GLN A 103 7.99 11.20 -1.30
CA GLN A 103 7.66 10.21 -2.31
C GLN A 103 6.45 10.65 -3.15
N GLN A 104 6.57 10.57 -4.47
CA GLN A 104 5.44 10.62 -5.38
C GLN A 104 4.93 9.22 -5.68
N TYR A 105 3.61 9.11 -5.75
CA TYR A 105 2.92 7.89 -6.09
C TYR A 105 2.09 8.07 -7.37
N ASP A 106 2.02 7.02 -8.14
CA ASP A 106 1.06 6.85 -9.23
C ASP A 106 -0.10 6.00 -8.70
N VAL A 107 -1.32 6.39 -9.04
CA VAL A 107 -2.54 5.70 -8.64
C VAL A 107 -3.55 5.81 -9.77
N ARG A 108 -4.31 4.75 -9.97
CA ARG A 108 -5.37 4.73 -10.98
C ARG A 108 -6.64 5.40 -10.45
N SER A 109 -7.18 6.35 -11.21
CA SER A 109 -8.54 6.86 -11.04
C SER A 109 -9.59 5.75 -11.28
N ASN A 110 -10.63 5.71 -10.45
CA ASN A 110 -11.78 4.82 -10.65
C ASN A 110 -12.83 5.40 -11.62
N ASN A 111 -12.63 6.64 -12.07
CA ASN A 111 -13.54 7.34 -12.95
C ASN A 111 -13.67 6.62 -14.31
N SER A 112 -14.87 6.66 -14.89
CA SER A 112 -15.10 6.12 -16.22
C SER A 112 -14.49 6.97 -17.33
N SER A 113 -14.18 8.24 -17.04
CA SER A 113 -13.49 9.19 -17.93
C SER A 113 -12.16 9.64 -17.32
N ALA A 114 -11.42 10.50 -18.01
CA ALA A 114 -10.24 11.13 -17.39
C ALA A 114 -10.66 12.03 -16.22
N SER A 115 -9.84 12.08 -15.17
CA SER A 115 -9.97 13.04 -14.06
C SER A 115 -10.10 14.47 -14.61
N ALA A 116 -10.98 15.27 -14.01
CA ALA A 116 -11.19 16.63 -14.45
C ALA A 116 -10.01 17.52 -14.02
N GLN A 117 -9.74 18.56 -14.81
CA GLN A 117 -8.70 19.54 -14.46
C GLN A 117 -8.98 20.25 -13.12
N THR A 118 -10.24 20.30 -12.69
CA THR A 118 -10.70 20.85 -11.41
C THR A 118 -10.37 19.98 -10.20
N ASP A 119 -10.03 18.71 -10.40
CA ASP A 119 -9.75 17.78 -9.31
C ASP A 119 -8.29 17.92 -8.82
N VAL A 120 -7.46 18.58 -9.63
CA VAL A 120 -6.05 18.85 -9.31
C VAL A 120 -5.96 19.77 -8.09
N GLY A 121 -5.33 19.26 -7.03
CA GLY A 121 -5.15 19.98 -5.76
C GLY A 121 -6.26 19.75 -4.75
N LEU A 122 -7.29 18.97 -5.08
CA LEU A 122 -8.28 18.47 -4.12
C LEU A 122 -7.75 17.24 -3.39
N THR A 123 -8.37 16.95 -2.25
CA THR A 123 -8.18 15.67 -1.53
C THR A 123 -9.21 14.68 -2.03
N ALA A 124 -8.74 13.52 -2.48
CA ALA A 124 -9.58 12.39 -2.86
C ALA A 124 -9.34 11.23 -1.88
N ASP A 125 -10.36 10.39 -1.70
CA ASP A 125 -10.29 9.18 -0.87
C ASP A 125 -9.85 7.98 -1.73
N ILE A 126 -9.62 6.83 -1.07
CA ILE A 126 -9.32 5.58 -1.75
C ILE A 126 -10.57 4.70 -1.90
N ALA A 127 -10.85 4.30 -3.13
CA ALA A 127 -11.76 3.19 -3.40
C ALA A 127 -10.98 1.87 -3.23
N TYR A 128 -11.09 1.27 -2.05
CA TYR A 128 -10.35 0.04 -1.72
C TYR A 128 -10.90 -1.18 -2.46
N ALA A 129 -9.98 -1.99 -2.99
CA ALA A 129 -10.28 -3.32 -3.49
C ALA A 129 -9.11 -4.27 -3.22
N VAL A 130 -9.43 -5.47 -2.77
CA VAL A 130 -8.45 -6.49 -2.39
C VAL A 130 -7.57 -6.91 -3.56
N GLY A 131 -6.31 -7.22 -3.26
CA GLY A 131 -5.41 -7.84 -4.22
C GLY A 131 -5.80 -9.28 -4.53
N VAL A 132 -5.44 -9.74 -5.73
CA VAL A 132 -5.79 -11.09 -6.21
C VAL A 132 -4.57 -11.91 -6.60
N THR A 133 -4.72 -13.23 -6.58
CA THR A 133 -3.71 -14.17 -7.04
C THR A 133 -3.35 -13.95 -8.51
N PRO A 134 -2.10 -14.24 -8.93
CA PRO A 134 -1.02 -14.81 -8.13
C PRO A 134 -0.10 -13.75 -7.49
N ASN A 135 -0.16 -12.51 -7.94
CA ASN A 135 0.80 -11.47 -7.55
C ASN A 135 0.39 -10.70 -6.29
N TRP A 136 -0.87 -10.76 -5.86
CA TRP A 136 -1.36 -10.09 -4.64
C TRP A 136 -1.05 -8.59 -4.62
N VAL A 137 -1.16 -7.97 -5.80
CA VAL A 137 -1.09 -6.51 -5.96
C VAL A 137 -2.43 -5.94 -5.60
N SER A 138 -2.42 -4.85 -4.83
CA SER A 138 -3.60 -4.04 -4.53
C SER A 138 -4.42 -3.77 -5.78
N ARG A 139 -5.74 -3.72 -5.64
CA ARG A 139 -6.64 -3.25 -6.70
C ARG A 139 -7.26 -1.91 -6.37
N ALA A 140 -6.79 -1.26 -5.31
CA ALA A 140 -7.28 0.04 -4.90
C ALA A 140 -7.03 1.10 -5.99
N THR A 141 -7.92 2.08 -6.00
CA THR A 141 -7.99 3.17 -6.97
C THR A 141 -8.34 4.46 -6.25
N LEU A 142 -7.95 5.60 -6.81
CA LEU A 142 -8.41 6.91 -6.36
C LEU A 142 -9.91 7.05 -6.62
N ASP A 143 -10.65 7.58 -5.64
CA ASP A 143 -12.07 7.90 -5.77
C ASP A 143 -12.23 9.39 -6.13
N ASP A 144 -12.25 9.68 -7.43
CA ASP A 144 -12.25 11.03 -8.02
C ASP A 144 -13.30 11.24 -9.13
#